data_AF-H0GT58-F1
#
_entry.id   AF-H0GT58-F1
#
_cell.length_a   1.000
_cell.length_b   1.000
_cell.length_c   1.000
_cell.angle_alpha   90.00
_cell.angle_beta   90.00
_cell.angle_gamma   90.00
#
_symmetry.space_group_name_H-M   'P 1'
#
loop_
_entity.id
_entity.type
_entity.pdbx_description
1 polymer ?
#
loop_
_entity_poly.entity_id
_entity_poly.type
_entity_poly.pdbx_seq_one_letter_code
_entity_poly.pdbx_strand_id
1 'polypeptide(L)'
;MIKLDLSAQYDPKHGKWYNSCHDCFVKRPGYNDYGEAIDLTREFFKVRSIKKEDKNLRLLQLENRFVRLVNGLISIYKKYNGSIIYNLKMNSEMSKLERTVTPWREDRSVLLCNVCSEPFGLLLRKHHCRLCGMIVCDDANMNCSNRINIACLVSAASDLPFEYDAQKDGLLDVPLSIRLCSHCISMIFVGRKFSKDVEMPLSGIFAKYESMQNISKVIDSLLPVFEDSLNKLKVETTNDPKKAPDAKSLNELARVRNKLLGSFNLYSTLTRQLISVEPRNQIEKQLQNSIKIASAAYVNEKILPLKSLPAILNPESQKTNNNGQKDEPEVKKLSQLMIENLTIKEVKELRQELMVLKEQCYLIESTIQDYKKQRRLEEIVTLNKNLEELRSRIHAVQSKLGDNGFN
;
A
#
# COMPACT_ATOMS: atom_id res chain seq x y z
N MET A 1 -28.09 -42.55 12.63
CA MET A 1 -28.79 -43.74 12.11
C MET A 1 -28.00 -44.34 10.97
N ILE A 2 -27.85 -45.66 10.95
CA ILE A 2 -27.16 -46.43 9.89
C ILE A 2 -28.02 -47.63 9.50
N LYS A 3 -27.84 -48.16 8.29
CA LYS A 3 -28.49 -49.40 7.89
C LYS A 3 -27.64 -50.59 8.27
N LEU A 4 -28.21 -51.53 9.01
CA LEU A 4 -27.56 -52.77 9.43
C LEU A 4 -28.32 -54.00 8.93
N ASP A 5 -27.60 -55.06 8.61
CA ASP A 5 -28.17 -56.38 8.34
C ASP A 5 -28.52 -57.13 9.66
N LEU A 6 -28.96 -58.39 9.54
CA LEU A 6 -29.29 -59.24 10.70
C LEU A 6 -28.06 -59.60 11.56
N SER A 7 -26.85 -59.41 11.04
CA SER A 7 -25.58 -59.66 11.74
C SER A 7 -24.97 -58.38 12.34
N ALA A 8 -25.74 -57.28 12.35
CA ALA A 8 -25.31 -55.95 12.80
C ALA A 8 -24.12 -55.36 12.00
N GLN A 9 -23.93 -55.81 10.77
CA GLN A 9 -22.96 -55.25 9.83
C GLN A 9 -23.59 -54.17 8.96
N TYR A 10 -22.80 -53.17 8.55
CA TYR A 10 -23.28 -52.07 7.72
C TYR A 10 -23.64 -52.55 6.31
N ASP A 11 -24.93 -52.48 5.97
CA ASP A 11 -25.46 -52.81 4.64
C ASP A 11 -26.35 -51.66 4.13
N PRO A 12 -25.85 -50.79 3.22
CA PRO A 12 -26.62 -49.67 2.70
C PRO A 12 -27.76 -50.08 1.75
N LYS A 13 -27.72 -51.29 1.18
CA LYS A 13 -28.68 -51.75 0.16
C LYS A 13 -29.85 -52.50 0.78
N HIS A 14 -29.61 -53.54 1.60
CA HIS A 14 -30.67 -54.40 2.13
C HIS A 14 -30.86 -54.30 3.65
N GLY A 15 -30.04 -53.50 4.34
CA GLY A 15 -30.14 -53.30 5.78
C GLY A 15 -31.35 -52.46 6.23
N LYS A 16 -31.76 -52.65 7.49
CA LYS A 16 -32.80 -51.85 8.16
C LYS A 16 -32.17 -50.70 8.96
N TRP A 17 -32.91 -49.61 9.14
CA TRP A 17 -32.43 -48.43 9.87
C TRP A 17 -32.39 -48.67 11.37
N TYR A 18 -31.24 -48.41 11.99
CA TYR A 18 -31.06 -48.44 13.43
C TYR A 18 -30.38 -47.15 13.93
N ASN A 19 -30.69 -46.79 15.17
CA ASN A 19 -29.98 -45.74 15.89
C ASN A 19 -28.54 -46.22 16.18
N SER A 20 -27.58 -45.36 15.91
CA SER A 20 -26.15 -45.63 16.10
C SER A 20 -25.53 -44.51 16.91
N CYS A 21 -24.52 -44.83 17.72
CA CYS A 21 -23.68 -43.80 18.31
C CYS A 21 -22.91 -43.03 17.22
N HIS A 22 -22.32 -41.90 17.61
CA HIS A 22 -21.51 -41.06 16.73
C HIS A 22 -20.35 -41.85 16.09
N ASP A 23 -19.62 -42.65 16.87
CA ASP A 23 -18.46 -43.38 16.39
C ASP A 23 -18.80 -44.43 15.33
N CYS A 24 -19.91 -45.17 15.51
CA CYS A 24 -20.40 -46.12 14.50
C CYS A 24 -20.91 -45.42 13.24
N PHE A 25 -21.37 -44.17 13.34
CA PHE A 25 -21.82 -43.39 12.20
C PHE A 25 -20.64 -42.87 11.37
N VAL A 26 -19.55 -42.43 12.02
CA VAL A 26 -18.35 -41.90 11.35
C VAL A 26 -17.46 -43.01 10.79
N LYS A 27 -17.35 -44.14 11.48
CA LYS A 27 -16.53 -45.29 11.03
C LYS A 27 -17.19 -46.14 9.94
N ARG A 28 -18.41 -45.83 9.51
CA ARG A 28 -19.06 -46.59 8.44
C ARG A 28 -18.27 -46.44 7.12
N PRO A 29 -18.12 -47.52 6.35
CA PRO A 29 -17.53 -47.42 5.02
C PRO A 29 -18.40 -46.51 4.14
N GLY A 30 -17.77 -45.58 3.42
CA GLY A 30 -18.46 -44.55 2.64
C GLY A 30 -18.85 -43.28 3.39
N TYR A 31 -18.48 -43.10 4.67
CA TYR A 31 -18.72 -41.83 5.38
C TYR A 31 -17.93 -40.66 4.79
N ASN A 32 -16.66 -40.91 4.43
CA ASN A 32 -15.75 -39.95 3.81
C ASN A 32 -15.55 -40.19 2.31
N ASP A 33 -16.30 -41.11 1.71
CA ASP A 33 -16.30 -41.24 0.27
C ASP A 33 -17.04 -40.02 -0.27
N TYR A 34 -16.29 -39.07 -0.81
CA TYR A 34 -16.85 -37.98 -1.61
C TYR A 34 -17.81 -38.63 -2.61
N GLY A 35 -19.04 -38.13 -2.67
CA GLY A 35 -20.02 -38.61 -3.64
C GLY A 35 -19.50 -38.47 -5.07
N GLU A 36 -20.30 -38.90 -6.05
CA GLU A 36 -19.94 -38.74 -7.46
C GLU A 36 -19.70 -37.26 -7.79
N ALA A 37 -18.48 -36.93 -8.23
CA ALA A 37 -18.09 -35.58 -8.62
C ALA A 37 -18.09 -35.48 -10.15
N ILE A 38 -18.92 -34.57 -10.68
CA ILE A 38 -18.95 -34.27 -12.11
C ILE A 38 -18.02 -33.08 -12.36
N ASP A 39 -16.95 -33.31 -13.14
CA ASP A 39 -16.07 -32.23 -13.58
C ASP A 39 -16.77 -31.41 -14.69
N LEU A 40 -17.15 -30.18 -14.36
CA LEU A 40 -17.75 -29.20 -15.28
C LEU A 40 -16.74 -28.17 -15.78
N THR A 41 -15.43 -28.42 -15.57
CA THR A 41 -14.37 -27.48 -15.91
C THR A 41 -14.38 -27.11 -17.40
N ARG A 42 -14.65 -28.09 -18.27
CA ARG A 42 -14.70 -27.88 -19.73
C ARG A 42 -15.87 -26.99 -20.14
N GLU A 43 -17.04 -27.23 -19.58
CA GLU A 43 -18.27 -26.46 -19.80
C GLU A 43 -18.09 -25.04 -19.29
N PHE A 44 -17.48 -24.88 -18.09
CA PHE A 44 -17.12 -23.59 -17.54
C PHE A 44 -16.17 -22.82 -18.47
N PHE A 45 -15.11 -23.46 -18.99
CA PHE A 45 -14.17 -22.82 -19.91
C PHE A 45 -14.86 -22.37 -21.21
N LYS A 46 -15.77 -23.18 -21.78
CA LYS A 46 -16.55 -22.82 -22.97
C LYS A 46 -17.42 -21.58 -22.72
N VAL A 47 -18.19 -21.56 -21.62
CA VAL A 47 -19.04 -20.41 -21.30
C VAL A 47 -18.20 -19.16 -21.01
N ARG A 48 -17.06 -19.34 -20.32
CA ARG A 48 -16.13 -18.26 -20.01
C ARG A 48 -15.46 -17.69 -21.25
N SER A 49 -15.05 -18.52 -22.22
CA SER A 49 -14.41 -18.05 -23.46
C SER A 49 -15.38 -17.20 -24.28
N ILE A 50 -16.62 -17.66 -24.46
CA ILE A 50 -17.67 -16.90 -25.17
C ILE A 50 -17.88 -15.53 -24.54
N LYS A 51 -18.02 -15.45 -23.20
CA LYS A 51 -18.18 -14.18 -22.49
C LYS A 51 -16.94 -13.27 -22.62
N LYS A 52 -15.74 -13.86 -22.62
CA LYS A 52 -14.48 -13.12 -22.78
C LYS A 52 -14.36 -12.55 -24.20
N GLU A 53 -14.70 -13.34 -25.22
CA GLU A 53 -14.68 -12.94 -26.63
C GLU A 53 -15.67 -11.80 -26.90
N ASP A 54 -16.92 -11.90 -26.43
CA ASP A 54 -17.91 -10.81 -26.54
C ASP A 54 -17.41 -9.53 -25.85
N LYS A 55 -16.84 -9.64 -24.65
CA LYS A 55 -16.27 -8.48 -23.95
C LYS A 55 -15.12 -7.84 -24.75
N ASN A 56 -14.23 -8.66 -25.32
CA ASN A 56 -13.11 -8.18 -26.13
C ASN A 56 -13.60 -7.50 -27.41
N LEU A 57 -14.60 -8.07 -28.08
CA LEU A 57 -15.20 -7.47 -29.28
C LEU A 57 -15.81 -6.10 -28.96
N ARG A 58 -16.56 -6.00 -27.85
CA ARG A 58 -17.13 -4.72 -27.40
C ARG A 58 -16.04 -3.69 -27.07
N LEU A 59 -14.95 -4.12 -26.43
CA LEU A 59 -13.81 -3.25 -26.15
C LEU A 59 -13.21 -2.70 -27.45
N LEU A 60 -12.89 -3.57 -28.41
CA LEU A 60 -12.36 -3.16 -29.72
C LEU A 60 -13.29 -2.20 -30.47
N GLN A 61 -14.60 -2.44 -30.42
CA GLN A 61 -15.59 -1.52 -31.00
C GLN A 61 -15.57 -0.15 -30.33
N LEU A 62 -15.49 -0.12 -28.98
CA LEU A 62 -15.42 1.12 -28.23
C LEU A 62 -14.12 1.88 -28.49
N GLU A 63 -12.98 1.19 -28.58
CA GLU A 63 -11.68 1.78 -28.91
C GLU A 63 -11.68 2.39 -30.31
N ASN A 64 -12.17 1.66 -31.32
CA ASN A 64 -12.29 2.20 -32.69
C ASN A 64 -13.19 3.44 -32.75
N ARG A 65 -14.33 3.41 -32.03
CA ARG A 65 -15.22 4.57 -31.91
C ARG A 65 -14.53 5.74 -31.22
N PHE A 66 -13.74 5.46 -30.18
CA PHE A 66 -13.02 6.46 -29.42
C PHE A 66 -11.95 7.15 -30.25
N VAL A 67 -11.13 6.39 -31.00
CA VAL A 67 -10.15 6.95 -31.95
C VAL A 67 -10.82 7.84 -33.00
N ARG A 68 -11.87 7.33 -33.66
CA ARG A 68 -12.63 8.10 -34.67
C ARG A 68 -13.22 9.40 -34.10
N LEU A 69 -13.79 9.33 -32.90
CA LEU A 69 -14.37 10.49 -32.24
C LEU A 69 -13.31 11.54 -31.91
N VAL A 70 -12.22 11.12 -31.28
CA VAL A 70 -11.13 12.03 -30.88
C VAL A 70 -10.48 12.70 -32.08
N ASN A 71 -10.04 11.91 -33.07
CA ASN A 71 -9.40 12.46 -34.28
C ASN A 71 -10.32 13.44 -34.99
N GLY A 72 -11.59 13.07 -35.16
CA GLY A 72 -12.57 13.92 -35.82
C GLY A 72 -12.85 15.22 -35.04
N LEU A 73 -12.95 15.18 -33.72
CA LEU A 73 -13.17 16.38 -32.91
C LEU A 73 -11.97 17.33 -32.93
N ILE A 74 -10.75 16.80 -32.88
CA ILE A 74 -9.53 17.60 -32.98
C ILE A 74 -9.42 18.23 -34.38
N SER A 75 -9.70 17.46 -35.44
CA SER A 75 -9.69 17.94 -36.82
C SER A 75 -10.71 19.07 -37.03
N ILE A 76 -11.94 18.91 -36.55
CA ILE A 76 -12.98 19.94 -36.60
C ILE A 76 -12.52 21.19 -35.83
N TYR A 77 -11.96 21.03 -34.63
CA TYR A 77 -11.46 22.17 -33.86
C TYR A 77 -10.34 22.92 -34.58
N LYS A 78 -9.31 22.22 -35.08
CA LYS A 78 -8.22 22.83 -35.85
C LYS A 78 -8.72 23.57 -37.09
N LYS A 79 -9.74 23.04 -37.77
CA LYS A 79 -10.37 23.66 -38.95
C LYS A 79 -11.07 24.99 -38.65
N TYR A 80 -11.70 25.12 -37.48
CA TYR A 80 -12.46 26.34 -37.12
C TYR A 80 -11.74 27.26 -36.13
N ASN A 81 -10.62 26.83 -35.54
CA ASN A 81 -9.84 27.63 -34.60
C ASN A 81 -9.43 28.96 -35.28
N GLY A 82 -9.82 30.10 -34.69
CA GLY A 82 -9.57 31.44 -35.24
C GLY A 82 -10.63 31.99 -36.22
N SER A 83 -11.69 31.24 -36.55
CA SER A 83 -12.79 31.74 -37.41
C SER A 83 -13.86 32.51 -36.63
N ILE A 84 -14.40 33.59 -37.18
CA ILE A 84 -15.43 34.43 -36.52
C ILE A 84 -16.78 33.70 -36.33
N ILE A 85 -17.08 32.68 -37.16
CA ILE A 85 -18.31 31.88 -37.12
C ILE A 85 -18.13 30.57 -36.32
N TYR A 86 -17.11 30.54 -35.45
CA TYR A 86 -16.62 29.37 -34.72
C TYR A 86 -17.74 28.55 -34.06
N ASN A 87 -18.62 29.17 -33.28
CA ASN A 87 -19.52 28.41 -32.41
C ASN A 87 -20.66 27.66 -33.14
N LEU A 88 -21.26 28.24 -34.18
CA LEU A 88 -22.46 27.64 -34.80
C LEU A 88 -22.11 26.49 -35.76
N LYS A 89 -21.13 26.71 -36.65
CA LYS A 89 -20.73 25.69 -37.64
C LYS A 89 -19.98 24.54 -36.98
N MET A 90 -19.08 24.83 -36.04
CA MET A 90 -18.32 23.81 -35.32
C MET A 90 -19.24 22.89 -34.52
N ASN A 91 -20.18 23.42 -33.72
CA ASN A 91 -21.11 22.60 -32.93
C ASN A 91 -21.98 21.69 -33.81
N SER A 92 -22.41 22.17 -34.98
CA SER A 92 -23.16 21.36 -35.95
C SER A 92 -22.32 20.21 -36.51
N GLU A 93 -21.08 20.47 -36.94
CA GLU A 93 -20.16 19.42 -37.43
C GLU A 93 -19.79 18.42 -36.32
N MET A 94 -19.52 18.90 -35.10
CA MET A 94 -19.24 18.05 -33.93
C MET A 94 -20.43 17.13 -33.61
N SER A 95 -21.66 17.67 -33.56
CA SER A 95 -22.84 16.83 -33.28
C SER A 95 -23.11 15.80 -34.37
N LYS A 96 -22.85 16.16 -35.64
CA LYS A 96 -22.92 15.20 -36.75
C LYS A 96 -21.90 14.09 -36.58
N LEU A 97 -20.63 14.42 -36.30
CA LEU A 97 -19.58 13.44 -36.03
C LEU A 97 -19.94 12.52 -34.86
N GLU A 98 -20.40 13.07 -33.74
CA GLU A 98 -20.79 12.27 -32.57
C GLU A 98 -21.87 11.22 -32.91
N ARG A 99 -22.81 11.56 -33.81
CA ARG A 99 -23.87 10.64 -34.28
C ARG A 99 -23.38 9.61 -35.31
N THR A 100 -22.33 9.91 -36.09
CA THR A 100 -21.73 8.94 -37.03
C THR A 100 -20.80 7.95 -36.34
N VAL A 101 -20.28 8.29 -35.16
CA VAL A 101 -19.47 7.39 -34.33
C VAL A 101 -20.34 6.30 -33.70
N THR A 102 -21.50 6.67 -33.15
CA THR A 102 -22.43 5.73 -32.54
C THR A 102 -23.87 6.24 -32.68
N PRO A 103 -24.85 5.37 -32.99
CA PRO A 103 -26.25 5.76 -32.93
C PRO A 103 -26.62 6.07 -31.47
N TRP A 104 -27.27 7.21 -31.26
CA TRP A 104 -27.74 7.62 -29.94
C TRP A 104 -29.14 7.03 -29.71
N ARG A 105 -29.38 6.49 -28.51
CA ARG A 105 -30.73 6.04 -28.15
C ARG A 105 -31.69 7.22 -28.04
N GLU A 106 -32.94 6.98 -28.40
CA GLU A 106 -33.98 8.00 -28.32
C GLU A 106 -34.45 8.24 -26.89
N ASP A 107 -34.47 9.51 -26.48
CA ASP A 107 -34.78 9.94 -25.11
C ASP A 107 -36.13 9.45 -24.62
N ARG A 108 -37.14 9.40 -25.49
CA ARG A 108 -38.52 9.04 -25.13
C ARG A 108 -38.62 7.61 -24.59
N SER A 109 -37.78 6.71 -25.09
CA SER A 109 -37.81 5.29 -24.73
C SER A 109 -37.10 4.97 -23.41
N VAL A 110 -36.31 5.91 -22.86
CA VAL A 110 -35.46 5.64 -21.70
C VAL A 110 -36.01 6.35 -20.47
N LEU A 111 -36.53 5.57 -19.53
CA LEU A 111 -37.07 6.08 -18.25
C LEU A 111 -36.03 6.10 -17.13
N LEU A 112 -35.04 5.21 -17.19
CA LEU A 112 -34.04 5.00 -16.13
C LEU A 112 -32.62 5.21 -16.66
N CYS A 113 -31.72 5.68 -15.79
CA CYS A 113 -30.30 5.79 -16.11
C CYS A 113 -29.66 4.43 -16.43
N ASN A 114 -28.93 4.32 -17.54
CA ASN A 114 -28.29 3.05 -17.94
C ASN A 114 -27.10 2.62 -17.05
N VAL A 115 -26.76 3.38 -16.00
CA VAL A 115 -25.67 3.05 -15.07
C VAL A 115 -26.22 2.77 -13.68
N CYS A 116 -26.88 3.75 -13.05
CA CYS A 116 -27.41 3.61 -11.70
C CYS A 116 -28.87 3.13 -11.62
N SER A 117 -29.58 3.06 -12.76
CA SER A 117 -31.01 2.74 -12.84
C SER A 117 -31.95 3.73 -12.13
N GLU A 118 -31.45 4.90 -11.72
CA GLU A 118 -32.28 5.98 -11.16
C GLU A 118 -33.25 6.53 -12.23
N PRO A 119 -34.53 6.77 -11.91
CA PRO A 119 -35.48 7.35 -12.84
C PRO A 119 -35.13 8.79 -13.21
N PHE A 120 -35.24 9.11 -14.49
CA PHE A 120 -35.09 10.47 -14.95
C PHE A 120 -36.29 11.32 -14.55
N GLY A 121 -36.03 12.59 -14.25
CA GLY A 121 -37.04 13.54 -13.82
C GLY A 121 -36.59 14.98 -14.07
N LEU A 122 -37.20 15.94 -13.36
CA LEU A 122 -36.86 17.36 -13.53
C LEU A 122 -35.45 17.70 -13.03
N LEU A 123 -35.02 17.07 -11.93
CA LEU A 123 -33.72 17.28 -11.30
C LEU A 123 -32.63 16.41 -11.93
N LEU A 124 -32.96 15.19 -12.35
CA LEU A 124 -32.04 14.25 -12.97
C LEU A 124 -32.24 14.23 -14.49
N ARG A 125 -31.38 14.94 -15.21
CA ARG A 125 -31.48 15.09 -16.68
C ARG A 125 -30.82 13.94 -17.44
N LYS A 126 -31.28 13.75 -18.67
CA LYS A 126 -30.77 12.76 -19.61
C LYS A 126 -29.54 13.28 -20.34
N HIS A 127 -28.52 12.45 -20.45
CA HIS A 127 -27.32 12.74 -21.24
C HIS A 127 -26.85 11.52 -22.03
N HIS A 128 -26.50 11.69 -23.30
CA HIS A 128 -25.88 10.62 -24.08
C HIS A 128 -24.39 10.49 -23.79
N CYS A 129 -23.94 9.24 -23.63
CA CYS A 129 -22.53 8.91 -23.73
C CYS A 129 -22.08 8.98 -25.21
N ARG A 130 -21.03 9.75 -25.49
CA ARG A 130 -20.55 9.96 -26.87
C ARG A 130 -19.90 8.72 -27.51
N LEU A 131 -19.63 7.66 -26.73
CA LEU A 131 -19.02 6.41 -27.24
C LEU A 131 -20.02 5.28 -27.48
N CYS A 132 -20.97 5.09 -26.55
CA CYS A 132 -21.96 4.00 -26.67
C CYS A 132 -23.36 4.48 -27.03
N GLY A 133 -23.64 5.79 -27.01
CA GLY A 133 -24.96 6.34 -27.33
C GLY A 133 -26.04 6.08 -26.28
N MET A 134 -25.71 5.43 -25.17
CA MET A 134 -26.66 5.17 -24.07
C MET A 134 -26.91 6.43 -23.25
N ILE A 135 -28.10 6.50 -22.65
CA ILE A 135 -28.55 7.64 -21.84
C ILE A 135 -28.24 7.39 -20.37
N VAL A 136 -27.58 8.38 -19.76
CA VAL A 136 -27.04 8.34 -18.40
C VAL A 136 -27.29 9.67 -17.70
N CYS A 137 -27.29 9.67 -16.37
CA CYS A 137 -27.34 10.88 -15.57
C CYS A 137 -25.93 11.46 -15.34
N ASP A 138 -25.88 12.67 -14.78
CA ASP A 138 -24.66 13.37 -14.37
C ASP A 138 -24.61 13.66 -12.87
N ASP A 139 -25.28 12.82 -12.07
CA ASP A 139 -25.25 12.86 -10.61
C ASP A 139 -23.80 12.74 -10.08
N ALA A 140 -23.39 13.73 -9.28
CA ALA A 140 -22.03 13.85 -8.75
C ALA A 140 -21.69 12.78 -7.69
N ASN A 141 -22.68 12.24 -7.00
CA ASN A 141 -22.48 11.17 -6.02
C ASN A 141 -22.26 9.83 -6.73
N MET A 142 -23.02 9.58 -7.78
CA MET A 142 -22.98 8.30 -8.50
C MET A 142 -21.91 8.24 -9.60
N ASN A 143 -21.46 9.39 -10.12
CA ASN A 143 -20.44 9.48 -11.18
C ASN A 143 -20.80 8.66 -12.44
N CYS A 144 -22.09 8.63 -12.81
CA CYS A 144 -22.58 7.83 -13.94
C CYS A 144 -22.01 8.30 -15.29
N SER A 145 -21.72 9.60 -15.42
CA SER A 145 -21.04 10.15 -16.57
C SER A 145 -20.23 11.39 -16.23
N ASN A 146 -19.10 11.56 -16.91
CA ASN A 146 -18.18 12.67 -16.68
C ASN A 146 -17.82 13.35 -18.00
N ARG A 147 -17.63 14.68 -17.95
CA ARG A 147 -17.02 15.43 -19.04
C ARG A 147 -15.52 15.46 -18.81
N ILE A 148 -14.76 14.82 -19.69
CA ILE A 148 -13.30 14.69 -19.55
C ILE A 148 -12.64 15.40 -20.73
N ASN A 149 -11.56 16.13 -20.46
CA ASN A 149 -10.78 16.80 -21.49
C ASN A 149 -10.15 15.75 -22.44
N ILE A 150 -10.20 16.02 -23.74
CA ILE A 150 -9.68 15.11 -24.77
C ILE A 150 -8.18 14.84 -24.60
N ALA A 151 -7.38 15.84 -24.25
CA ALA A 151 -5.93 15.69 -24.05
C ALA A 151 -5.62 14.66 -22.94
N CYS A 152 -6.37 14.69 -21.83
CA CYS A 152 -6.23 13.71 -20.76
C CYS A 152 -6.59 12.30 -21.23
N LEU A 153 -7.64 12.16 -22.03
CA LEU A 153 -8.07 10.86 -22.56
C LEU A 153 -7.05 10.27 -23.55
N VAL A 154 -6.48 11.09 -24.43
CA VAL A 154 -5.42 10.68 -25.38
C VAL A 154 -4.15 10.26 -24.63
N SER A 155 -3.72 11.05 -23.64
CA SER A 155 -2.56 10.69 -22.81
C SER A 155 -2.77 9.40 -22.02
N ALA A 156 -4.00 9.18 -21.51
CA ALA A 156 -4.32 7.96 -20.79
C ALA A 156 -4.30 6.70 -21.69
N ALA A 157 -4.68 6.83 -22.97
CA ALA A 157 -4.73 5.75 -23.96
C ALA A 157 -3.71 5.92 -25.09
N SER A 158 -2.47 6.29 -24.75
CA SER A 158 -1.38 6.52 -25.71
C SER A 158 -1.02 5.32 -26.60
N ASP A 159 -1.49 4.13 -26.27
CA ASP A 159 -1.34 2.89 -27.05
C ASP A 159 -2.29 2.80 -28.26
N LEU A 160 -3.33 3.64 -28.31
CA LEU A 160 -4.27 3.66 -29.43
C LEU A 160 -3.74 4.49 -30.62
N PRO A 161 -4.13 4.12 -31.86
CA PRO A 161 -3.64 4.77 -33.08
C PRO A 161 -4.34 6.11 -33.35
N PHE A 162 -4.10 7.11 -32.50
CA PHE A 162 -4.55 8.48 -32.75
C PHE A 162 -3.72 9.14 -33.86
N GLU A 163 -4.35 10.01 -34.65
CA GLU A 163 -3.66 10.80 -35.68
C GLU A 163 -2.82 11.94 -35.07
N TYR A 164 -3.10 12.30 -33.81
CA TYR A 164 -2.50 13.43 -33.12
C TYR A 164 -1.83 12.97 -31.81
N ASP A 165 -0.67 13.53 -31.51
CA ASP A 165 0.09 13.29 -30.28
C ASP A 165 -0.21 14.40 -29.27
N ALA A 166 -0.62 14.02 -28.05
CA ALA A 166 -1.03 14.97 -27.01
C ALA A 166 0.06 15.97 -26.62
N GLN A 167 1.34 15.59 -26.68
CA GLN A 167 2.47 16.43 -26.28
C GLN A 167 3.06 17.21 -27.46
N LYS A 168 3.12 16.60 -28.66
CA LYS A 168 3.75 17.24 -29.83
C LYS A 168 2.83 18.20 -30.58
N ASP A 169 1.52 17.95 -30.56
CA ASP A 169 0.55 18.76 -31.33
C ASP A 169 -0.12 19.87 -30.52
N GLY A 170 0.39 20.19 -29.31
CA GLY A 170 -0.19 21.24 -28.46
C GLY A 170 -1.62 20.95 -28.00
N LEU A 171 -1.98 19.67 -27.83
CA LEU A 171 -3.37 19.27 -27.56
C LEU A 171 -3.87 19.73 -26.17
N LEU A 172 -2.97 20.05 -25.23
CA LEU A 172 -3.35 20.59 -23.92
C LEU A 172 -4.09 21.93 -24.01
N ASP A 173 -3.83 22.72 -25.06
CA ASP A 173 -4.47 24.02 -25.26
C ASP A 173 -5.86 23.91 -25.91
N VAL A 174 -6.30 22.69 -26.25
CA VAL A 174 -7.60 22.44 -26.86
C VAL A 174 -8.67 22.30 -25.77
N PRO A 175 -9.60 23.26 -25.61
CA PRO A 175 -10.59 23.28 -24.52
C PRO A 175 -11.79 22.37 -24.82
N LEU A 176 -11.57 21.19 -25.40
CA LEU A 176 -12.62 20.25 -25.75
C LEU A 176 -12.81 19.20 -24.66
N SER A 177 -14.07 18.99 -24.27
CA SER A 177 -14.46 17.93 -23.34
C SER A 177 -15.55 17.04 -23.94
N ILE A 178 -15.40 15.73 -23.74
CA ILE A 178 -16.34 14.71 -24.19
C ILE A 178 -17.04 14.10 -22.96
N ARG A 179 -18.36 13.91 -23.04
CA ARG A 179 -19.11 13.20 -22.00
C ARG A 179 -19.10 11.70 -22.25
N LEU A 180 -18.54 10.94 -21.33
CA LEU A 180 -18.48 9.49 -21.35
C LEU A 180 -19.18 8.90 -20.12
N CYS A 181 -19.88 7.78 -20.29
CA CYS A 181 -20.42 7.04 -19.14
C CYS A 181 -19.31 6.27 -18.42
N SER A 182 -19.51 6.00 -17.12
CA SER A 182 -18.57 5.24 -16.30
C SER A 182 -18.26 3.86 -16.85
N HIS A 183 -19.22 3.20 -17.51
CA HIS A 183 -19.01 1.90 -18.14
C HIS A 183 -17.98 1.98 -19.29
N CYS A 184 -18.13 2.93 -20.22
CA CYS A 184 -17.17 3.11 -21.31
C CYS A 184 -15.78 3.52 -20.79
N ILE A 185 -15.74 4.41 -19.79
CA ILE A 185 -14.48 4.80 -19.14
C ILE A 185 -13.81 3.58 -18.52
N SER A 186 -14.55 2.78 -17.76
CA SER A 186 -14.03 1.58 -17.11
C SER A 186 -13.49 0.57 -18.13
N MET A 187 -14.24 0.30 -19.19
CA MET A 187 -13.85 -0.66 -20.22
C MET A 187 -12.54 -0.28 -20.92
N ILE A 188 -12.39 1.00 -21.30
CA ILE A 188 -11.21 1.46 -22.05
C ILE A 188 -10.01 1.66 -21.13
N PHE A 189 -10.18 2.28 -19.96
CA PHE A 189 -9.06 2.81 -19.20
C PHE A 189 -8.63 1.95 -18.00
N VAL A 190 -9.48 1.10 -17.43
CA VAL A 190 -9.09 0.30 -16.23
C VAL A 190 -7.98 -0.68 -16.55
N GLY A 191 -8.07 -1.38 -17.69
CA GLY A 191 -7.01 -2.31 -18.11
C GLY A 191 -5.68 -1.59 -18.36
N ARG A 192 -5.73 -0.42 -19.03
CA ARG A 192 -4.55 0.41 -19.30
C ARG A 192 -3.92 0.96 -18.03
N LYS A 193 -4.75 1.44 -17.10
CA LYS A 193 -4.30 1.89 -15.78
C LYS A 193 -3.61 0.75 -15.06
N PHE A 194 -4.20 -0.44 -15.02
CA PHE A 194 -3.60 -1.62 -14.39
C PHE A 194 -2.25 -1.97 -15.01
N SER A 195 -2.12 -2.00 -16.34
CA SER A 195 -0.83 -2.27 -17.00
C SER A 195 0.22 -1.22 -16.63
N LYS A 196 -0.15 0.07 -16.65
CA LYS A 196 0.74 1.16 -16.21
C LYS A 196 1.14 1.00 -14.74
N ASP A 197 0.20 0.69 -13.85
CA ASP A 197 0.45 0.50 -12.42
C ASP A 197 1.39 -0.69 -12.15
N VAL A 198 1.36 -1.74 -13.00
CA VAL A 198 2.28 -2.89 -12.92
C VAL A 198 3.69 -2.54 -13.41
N GLU A 199 3.81 -1.69 -14.44
CA GLU A 199 5.10 -1.23 -14.96
C GLU A 199 5.75 -0.16 -14.08
N MET A 200 4.96 0.55 -13.28
CA MET A 200 5.47 1.57 -12.37
C MET A 200 6.36 0.93 -11.29
N PRO A 201 7.51 1.56 -10.95
CA PRO A 201 8.36 1.05 -9.89
C PRO A 201 7.60 1.04 -8.56
N LEU A 202 7.84 0.02 -7.75
CA LEU A 202 7.27 -0.09 -6.40
C LEU A 202 7.50 1.21 -5.64
N SER A 203 6.49 1.65 -4.89
CA SER A 203 6.64 2.85 -4.05
C SER A 203 7.83 2.68 -3.10
N GLY A 204 8.43 3.78 -2.66
CA GLY A 204 9.59 3.73 -1.76
C GLY A 204 9.34 2.91 -0.48
N ILE A 205 8.09 2.81 -0.03
CA ILE A 205 7.67 1.97 1.09
C ILE A 205 7.77 0.49 0.72
N PHE A 206 7.19 0.08 -0.42
CA PHE A 206 7.20 -1.33 -0.85
C PHE A 206 8.59 -1.83 -1.21
N ALA A 207 9.42 -1.04 -1.89
CA ALA A 207 10.80 -1.42 -2.21
C ALA A 207 11.66 -1.64 -0.93
N LYS A 208 11.47 -0.78 0.09
CA LYS A 208 12.12 -0.93 1.40
C LYS A 208 11.59 -2.14 2.16
N TYR A 209 10.28 -2.41 2.08
CA TYR A 209 9.66 -3.58 2.70
C TYR A 209 10.14 -4.89 2.08
N GLU A 210 10.28 -4.96 0.76
CA GLU A 210 10.85 -6.12 0.06
C GLU A 210 12.30 -6.36 0.50
N SER A 211 13.11 -5.31 0.57
CA SER A 211 14.48 -5.38 1.10
C SER A 211 14.50 -5.89 2.54
N MET A 212 13.58 -5.39 3.39
CA MET A 212 13.42 -5.83 4.77
C MET A 212 13.04 -7.32 4.86
N GLN A 213 12.14 -7.81 4.01
CA GLN A 213 11.80 -9.23 3.93
C GLN A 213 12.97 -10.10 3.47
N ASN A 214 13.78 -9.64 2.52
CA ASN A 214 14.98 -10.37 2.10
C ASN A 214 15.98 -10.53 3.25
N ILE A 215 16.13 -9.51 4.10
CA ILE A 215 16.94 -9.62 5.32
C ILE A 215 16.29 -10.52 6.37
N SER A 216 14.95 -10.52 6.50
CA SER A 216 14.24 -11.47 7.35
C SER A 216 14.58 -12.92 6.98
N LYS A 217 14.50 -13.28 5.69
CA LYS A 217 14.86 -14.62 5.20
C LYS A 217 16.31 -15.01 5.55
N VAL A 218 17.24 -14.05 5.49
CA VAL A 218 18.63 -14.27 5.90
C VAL A 218 18.71 -14.56 7.40
N ILE A 219 18.04 -13.76 8.23
CA ILE A 219 17.98 -13.97 9.70
C ILE A 219 17.37 -15.35 10.02
N ASP A 220 16.24 -15.69 9.41
CA ASP A 220 15.55 -16.97 9.61
C ASP A 220 16.41 -18.17 9.18
N SER A 221 17.27 -18.02 8.17
CA SER A 221 18.22 -19.07 7.77
C SER A 221 19.45 -19.19 8.68
N LEU A 222 19.91 -18.08 9.28
CA LEU A 222 21.12 -18.04 10.11
C LEU A 222 20.85 -18.40 11.57
N LEU A 223 19.64 -18.10 12.07
CA LEU A 223 19.25 -18.40 13.45
C LEU A 223 19.36 -19.89 13.83
N PRO A 224 18.82 -20.85 13.04
CA PRO A 224 18.95 -22.27 13.39
C PRO A 224 20.40 -22.75 13.37
N VAL A 225 21.21 -22.29 12.40
CA VAL A 225 22.65 -22.62 12.33
C VAL A 225 23.39 -22.14 13.58
N PHE A 226 23.02 -20.96 14.07
CA PHE A 226 23.56 -20.39 15.30
C PHE A 226 23.13 -21.18 16.55
N GLU A 227 21.84 -21.50 16.68
CA GLU A 227 21.31 -22.30 17.80
C GLU A 227 21.93 -23.70 17.85
N ASP A 228 22.11 -24.34 16.69
CA ASP A 228 22.71 -25.67 16.58
C ASP A 228 24.19 -25.66 17.00
N SER A 229 24.93 -24.64 16.56
CA SER A 229 26.34 -24.44 16.96
C SER A 229 26.46 -24.14 18.45
N LEU A 230 25.50 -23.38 19.01
CA LEU A 230 25.46 -23.04 20.43
C LEU A 230 25.08 -24.23 21.31
N ASN A 231 24.17 -25.09 20.85
CA ASN A 231 23.82 -26.34 21.53
C ASN A 231 24.97 -27.34 21.50
N LYS A 232 25.70 -27.47 20.39
CA LYS A 232 26.93 -28.31 20.32
C LYS A 232 27.96 -27.88 21.35
N LEU A 233 28.25 -26.59 21.45
CA LEU A 233 29.18 -26.04 22.44
C LEU A 233 28.69 -26.23 23.89
N LYS A 234 27.39 -26.07 24.16
CA LYS A 234 26.81 -26.35 25.49
C LYS A 234 26.94 -27.83 25.88
N VAL A 235 26.71 -28.75 24.94
CA VAL A 235 26.85 -30.21 25.17
C VAL A 235 28.31 -30.59 25.39
N GLU A 236 29.25 -29.99 24.66
CA GLU A 236 30.69 -30.21 24.87
C GLU A 236 31.17 -29.70 26.24
N THR A 237 30.68 -28.53 26.67
CA THR A 237 31.06 -27.93 27.96
C THR A 237 30.47 -28.67 29.16
N THR A 238 29.31 -29.31 29.00
CA THR A 238 28.64 -30.08 30.07
C THR A 238 29.22 -31.47 30.25
N ASN A 239 29.71 -32.09 29.18
CA ASN A 239 30.29 -33.43 29.25
C ASN A 239 31.74 -33.45 29.75
N ASP A 240 32.52 -32.38 29.59
CA ASP A 240 33.92 -32.34 30.06
C ASP A 240 34.40 -30.92 30.46
N PRO A 241 34.23 -30.50 31.72
CA PRO A 241 34.56 -29.14 32.18
C PRO A 241 36.06 -28.77 32.17
N LYS A 242 36.95 -29.72 31.81
CA LYS A 242 38.40 -29.49 31.72
C LYS A 242 38.93 -29.37 30.28
N LYS A 243 38.09 -29.63 29.27
CA LYS A 243 38.50 -29.53 27.87
C LYS A 243 38.21 -28.13 27.36
N ALA A 244 39.26 -27.34 27.11
CA ALA A 244 39.11 -26.01 26.53
C ALA A 244 38.35 -26.13 25.19
N PRO A 245 37.30 -25.32 24.96
CA PRO A 245 36.53 -25.36 23.71
C PRO A 245 37.44 -25.16 22.50
N ASP A 246 37.20 -25.91 21.42
CA ASP A 246 37.99 -25.78 20.19
C ASP A 246 37.92 -24.32 19.68
N ALA A 247 39.10 -23.70 19.57
CA ALA A 247 39.25 -22.32 19.12
C ALA A 247 38.64 -22.10 17.72
N LYS A 248 38.51 -23.16 16.90
CA LYS A 248 37.82 -23.10 15.61
C LYS A 248 36.31 -22.94 15.76
N SER A 249 35.66 -23.76 16.59
CA SER A 249 34.22 -23.71 16.86
C SER A 249 33.80 -22.38 17.51
N LEU A 250 34.65 -21.84 18.40
CA LEU A 250 34.47 -20.52 19.00
C LEU A 250 34.54 -19.38 17.98
N ASN A 251 35.52 -19.41 17.08
CA ASN A 251 35.67 -18.41 16.02
C ASN A 251 34.53 -18.48 15.00
N GLU A 252 34.04 -19.69 14.69
CA GLU A 252 32.89 -19.87 13.79
C GLU A 252 31.59 -19.34 14.42
N LEU A 253 31.36 -19.60 15.71
CA LEU A 253 30.24 -19.02 16.45
C LEU A 253 30.32 -17.49 16.49
N ALA A 254 31.50 -16.92 16.73
CA ALA A 254 31.71 -15.47 16.73
C ALA A 254 31.43 -14.85 15.35
N ARG A 255 31.83 -15.52 14.25
CA ARG A 255 31.53 -15.07 12.88
C ARG A 255 30.04 -15.09 12.58
N VAL A 256 29.33 -16.18 12.91
CA VAL A 256 27.88 -16.29 12.72
C VAL A 256 27.15 -15.25 13.56
N ARG A 257 27.56 -15.03 14.82
CA ARG A 257 27.03 -13.99 15.69
C ARG A 257 27.19 -12.59 15.09
N ASN A 258 28.37 -12.24 14.60
CA ASN A 258 28.63 -10.92 14.02
C ASN A 258 27.80 -10.70 12.74
N LYS A 259 27.65 -11.75 11.92
CA LYS A 259 26.78 -11.71 10.73
C LYS A 259 25.31 -11.51 11.12
N LEU A 260 24.83 -12.22 12.14
CA LEU A 260 23.46 -12.11 12.64
C LEU A 260 23.18 -10.73 13.24
N LEU A 261 24.08 -10.19 14.06
CA LEU A 261 23.99 -8.83 14.59
C LEU A 261 24.02 -7.78 13.47
N GLY A 262 24.86 -7.98 12.45
CA GLY A 262 24.89 -7.15 11.25
C GLY A 262 23.55 -7.17 10.48
N SER A 263 22.95 -8.35 10.32
CA SER A 263 21.64 -8.51 9.68
C SER A 263 20.51 -7.85 10.49
N PHE A 264 20.51 -7.98 11.82
CA PHE A 264 19.53 -7.27 12.67
C PHE A 264 19.70 -5.75 12.62
N ASN A 265 20.94 -5.24 12.60
CA ASN A 265 21.19 -3.80 12.46
C ASN A 265 20.72 -3.26 11.10
N LEU A 266 20.95 -4.03 10.03
CA LEU A 266 20.46 -3.69 8.69
C LEU A 266 18.93 -3.70 8.63
N TYR A 267 18.29 -4.73 9.21
CA TYR A 267 16.83 -4.84 9.31
C TYR A 267 16.21 -3.64 10.05
N SER A 268 16.80 -3.25 11.18
CA SER A 268 16.36 -2.09 11.96
C SER A 268 16.60 -0.76 11.23
N THR A 269 17.69 -0.64 10.48
CA THR A 269 17.97 0.55 9.68
C THR A 269 16.96 0.69 8.54
N LEU A 270 16.63 -0.41 7.86
CA LEU A 270 15.57 -0.43 6.84
C LEU A 270 14.20 -0.09 7.43
N THR A 271 13.90 -0.60 8.63
CA THR A 271 12.65 -0.28 9.35
C THR A 271 12.55 1.21 9.66
N ARG A 272 13.62 1.83 10.19
CA ARG A 272 13.66 3.28 10.43
C ARG A 272 13.49 4.08 9.15
N GLN A 273 14.20 3.70 8.09
CA GLN A 273 14.10 4.34 6.79
C GLN A 273 12.72 4.20 6.15
N LEU A 274 11.97 3.14 6.47
CA LEU A 274 10.60 2.92 5.98
C LEU A 274 9.60 3.82 6.73
N ILE A 275 9.79 3.98 8.04
CA ILE A 275 8.97 4.86 8.88
C ILE A 275 9.23 6.33 8.56
N SER A 276 10.46 6.70 8.15
CA SER A 276 10.80 8.08 7.80
C SER A 276 10.28 8.53 6.43
N VAL A 277 9.70 7.65 5.61
CA VAL A 277 9.08 8.03 4.33
C VAL A 277 7.75 8.72 4.61
N GLU A 278 7.51 9.90 4.03
CA GLU A 278 6.22 10.58 4.16
C GLU A 278 5.11 9.77 3.46
N PRO A 279 4.01 9.43 4.17
CA PRO A 279 2.90 8.69 3.59
C PRO A 279 2.05 9.59 2.70
N ARG A 280 1.72 9.12 1.49
CA ARG A 280 0.85 9.83 0.54
C ARG A 280 -0.63 9.73 0.91
N ASN A 281 -1.02 8.57 1.47
CA ASN A 281 -2.41 8.22 1.78
C ASN A 281 -2.55 7.72 3.23
N GLN A 282 -3.76 7.81 3.79
CA GLN A 282 -4.06 7.25 5.11
C GLN A 282 -3.77 5.74 5.21
N ILE A 283 -3.95 5.01 4.11
CA ILE A 283 -3.64 3.57 4.03
C ILE A 283 -2.13 3.32 4.15
N GLU A 284 -1.29 4.14 3.52
CA GLU A 284 0.17 4.00 3.65
C GLU A 284 0.62 4.25 5.10
N LYS A 285 -0.01 5.21 5.79
CA LYS A 285 0.24 5.46 7.21
C LYS A 285 -0.15 4.26 8.09
N GLN A 286 -1.31 3.65 7.81
CA GLN A 286 -1.74 2.42 8.52
C GLN A 286 -0.77 1.25 8.26
N LEU A 287 -0.29 1.12 7.03
CA LEU A 287 0.70 0.11 6.67
C LEU A 287 2.02 0.33 7.40
N GLN A 288 2.53 1.57 7.46
CA GLN A 288 3.75 1.90 8.21
C GLN A 288 3.64 1.56 9.70
N ASN A 289 2.50 1.88 10.32
CA ASN A 289 2.26 1.55 11.73
C ASN A 289 2.23 0.03 11.95
N SER A 290 1.59 -0.71 11.05
CA SER A 290 1.53 -2.18 11.11
C SER A 290 2.92 -2.80 10.96
N ILE A 291 3.71 -2.29 10.00
CA ILE A 291 5.10 -2.72 9.79
C ILE A 291 5.94 -2.44 11.03
N LYS A 292 5.81 -1.25 11.65
CA LYS A 292 6.53 -0.88 12.87
C LYS A 292 6.29 -1.86 14.02
N ILE A 293 5.03 -2.22 14.26
CA ILE A 293 4.64 -3.16 15.32
C ILE A 293 5.20 -4.56 15.00
N ALA A 294 5.01 -5.04 13.77
CA ALA A 294 5.49 -6.35 13.34
C ALA A 294 7.02 -6.46 13.39
N SER A 295 7.75 -5.41 12.97
CA SER A 295 9.21 -5.38 13.03
C SER A 295 9.73 -5.41 14.46
N ALA A 296 9.09 -4.69 15.38
CA ALA A 296 9.48 -4.68 16.78
C ALA A 296 9.25 -6.05 17.45
N ALA A 297 8.10 -6.67 17.16
CA ALA A 297 7.80 -8.03 17.63
C ALA A 297 8.81 -9.06 17.09
N TYR A 298 9.10 -9.01 15.78
CA TYR A 298 10.05 -9.91 15.13
C TYR A 298 11.46 -9.82 15.73
N VAL A 299 11.99 -8.61 15.91
CA VAL A 299 13.31 -8.42 16.50
C VAL A 299 13.34 -8.91 17.96
N ASN A 300 12.30 -8.61 18.74
CA ASN A 300 12.23 -9.04 20.14
C ASN A 300 12.18 -10.56 20.30
N GLU A 301 11.46 -11.27 19.42
CA GLU A 301 11.40 -12.73 19.43
C GLU A 301 12.76 -13.34 19.07
N LYS A 302 13.35 -12.91 17.95
CA LYS A 302 14.52 -13.56 17.33
C LYS A 302 15.86 -13.17 17.98
N ILE A 303 15.91 -12.13 18.82
CA ILE A 303 17.13 -11.71 19.54
C ILE A 303 17.32 -12.43 20.89
N LEU A 304 16.30 -13.14 21.40
CA LEU A 304 16.38 -13.85 22.68
C LEU A 304 17.49 -14.92 22.74
N PRO A 305 17.73 -15.74 21.70
CA PRO A 305 18.79 -16.75 21.72
C PRO A 305 20.19 -16.15 21.90
N LEU A 306 20.42 -14.95 21.35
CA LEU A 306 21.70 -14.22 21.43
C LEU A 306 22.01 -13.70 22.84
N LYS A 307 21.01 -13.52 23.71
CA LYS A 307 21.19 -13.04 25.10
C LYS A 307 21.82 -14.08 26.03
N SER A 308 21.82 -15.37 25.66
CA SER A 308 22.29 -16.47 26.52
C SER A 308 23.82 -16.68 26.54
N LEU A 309 24.57 -15.95 25.70
CA LEU A 309 26.00 -16.13 25.44
C LEU A 309 27.00 -15.45 26.39
N PRO A 310 26.75 -14.25 26.96
CA PRO A 310 27.74 -13.58 27.81
C PRO A 310 28.17 -14.40 29.03
N ALA A 311 27.34 -15.35 29.46
CA ALA A 311 27.63 -16.22 30.60
C ALA A 311 28.61 -17.37 30.29
N ILE A 312 28.77 -17.75 29.01
CA ILE A 312 29.56 -18.93 28.61
C ILE A 312 30.95 -18.53 28.09
N LEU A 313 31.06 -17.35 27.47
CA LEU A 313 32.31 -16.89 26.83
C LEU A 313 33.33 -16.23 27.77
N ASN A 314 32.93 -15.75 28.96
CA ASN A 314 33.83 -15.10 29.92
C ASN A 314 33.72 -15.72 31.34
N PRO A 315 34.47 -16.79 31.64
CA PRO A 315 34.65 -17.26 33.01
C PRO A 315 35.55 -16.34 33.86
N GLU A 316 36.37 -15.49 33.23
CA GLU A 316 37.47 -14.76 33.90
C GLU A 316 37.13 -13.34 34.38
N SER A 317 35.95 -12.79 34.07
CA SER A 317 35.57 -11.44 34.52
C SER A 317 34.96 -11.39 35.93
N GLN A 318 34.96 -12.50 36.69
CA GLN A 318 34.53 -12.54 38.09
C GLN A 318 35.67 -12.54 39.12
N LYS A 319 36.87 -12.08 38.76
CA LYS A 319 37.83 -11.63 39.79
C LYS A 319 37.52 -10.19 40.15
N THR A 320 36.91 -10.06 41.33
CA THR A 320 36.73 -8.85 42.13
C THR A 320 37.85 -7.84 41.93
N ASN A 321 37.55 -6.72 41.26
CA ASN A 321 38.25 -5.46 41.49
C ASN A 321 37.24 -4.46 42.03
N ASN A 322 37.51 -4.00 43.25
CA ASN A 322 36.82 -2.89 43.89
C ASN A 322 36.96 -1.63 43.01
N ASN A 323 35.93 -1.31 42.23
CA ASN A 323 35.38 0.03 42.06
C ASN A 323 34.15 -0.04 41.14
N GLY A 324 33.04 0.51 41.62
CA GLY A 324 31.70 0.30 41.07
C GLY A 324 31.44 1.01 39.73
N GLN A 325 31.80 0.36 38.62
CA GLN A 325 31.13 0.55 37.33
C GLN A 325 30.79 -0.81 36.74
N LYS A 326 29.50 -1.18 36.81
CA LYS A 326 28.97 -2.36 36.10
C LYS A 326 28.84 -1.99 34.62
N ASP A 327 29.73 -2.51 33.78
CA ASP A 327 29.50 -2.53 32.34
C ASP A 327 28.27 -3.37 32.02
N GLU A 328 27.22 -2.71 31.54
CA GLU A 328 25.95 -3.31 31.17
C GLU A 328 26.08 -4.03 29.80
N PRO A 329 25.56 -5.26 29.63
CA PRO A 329 25.80 -6.06 28.42
C PRO A 329 25.23 -5.37 27.16
N GLU A 330 26.06 -5.22 26.12
CA GLU A 330 25.75 -4.55 24.83
C GLU A 330 24.41 -4.96 24.18
N VAL A 331 23.93 -6.18 24.46
CA VAL A 331 22.67 -6.70 23.92
C VAL A 331 21.45 -6.02 24.56
N LYS A 332 21.54 -5.59 25.83
CA LYS A 332 20.51 -4.74 26.48
C LYS A 332 20.49 -3.35 25.84
N LYS A 333 21.66 -2.74 25.65
CA LYS A 333 21.81 -1.48 24.90
C LYS A 333 21.19 -1.58 23.51
N LEU A 334 21.44 -2.67 22.78
CA LEU A 334 20.88 -2.86 21.44
C LEU A 334 19.34 -2.98 21.47
N SER A 335 18.77 -3.78 22.38
CA SER A 335 17.31 -3.88 22.51
C SER A 335 16.64 -2.59 22.99
N GLN A 336 17.31 -1.79 23.82
CA GLN A 336 16.79 -0.52 24.33
C GLN A 336 16.91 0.62 23.29
N LEU A 337 18.03 0.65 22.54
CA LEU A 337 18.24 1.51 21.35
C LEU A 337 17.30 1.16 20.17
N MET A 338 16.67 -0.02 20.20
CA MET A 338 15.69 -0.46 19.20
C MET A 338 14.26 -0.03 19.54
N ILE A 339 13.96 0.29 20.82
CA ILE A 339 12.63 0.71 21.28
C ILE A 339 12.53 2.24 21.33
N GLU A 340 13.61 2.95 21.66
CA GLU A 340 13.65 4.41 21.63
C GLU A 340 13.97 4.89 20.20
N ASN A 341 13.04 5.63 19.59
CA ASN A 341 13.12 6.11 18.20
C ASN A 341 14.29 7.06 17.91
N LEU A 342 15.15 7.37 18.89
CA LEU A 342 16.27 8.30 18.80
C LEU A 342 17.44 7.73 19.61
N THR A 343 18.64 7.77 19.06
CA THR A 343 19.84 7.42 19.83
C THR A 343 20.02 8.41 20.99
N ILE A 344 20.64 7.98 22.10
CA ILE A 344 20.88 8.84 23.29
C ILE A 344 21.57 10.17 22.92
N LYS A 345 22.41 10.15 21.87
CA LYS A 345 23.09 11.35 21.34
C LYS A 345 22.11 12.29 20.64
N GLU A 346 21.24 11.78 19.77
CA GLU A 346 20.24 12.58 19.05
C GLU A 346 19.17 13.14 20.00
N VAL A 347 18.79 12.41 21.06
CA VAL A 347 17.90 12.94 22.11
C VAL A 347 18.52 14.15 22.82
N LYS A 348 19.83 14.09 23.12
CA LYS A 348 20.54 15.22 23.75
C LYS A 348 20.61 16.43 22.82
N GLU A 349 20.92 16.22 21.55
CA GLU A 349 20.99 17.28 20.54
C GLU A 349 19.62 17.96 20.33
N LEU A 350 18.54 17.17 20.18
CA LEU A 350 17.18 17.70 20.04
C LEU A 350 16.68 18.40 21.30
N ARG A 351 17.06 17.93 22.50
CA ARG A 351 16.76 18.63 23.76
C ARG A 351 17.47 19.98 23.85
N GLN A 352 18.72 20.04 23.38
CA GLN A 352 19.47 21.29 23.32
C GLN A 352 18.87 22.27 22.29
N GLU A 353 18.50 21.79 21.10
CA GLU A 353 17.78 22.59 20.09
C GLU A 353 16.47 23.14 20.68
N LEU A 354 15.70 22.30 21.39
CA LEU A 354 14.45 22.72 22.02
C LEU A 354 14.66 23.81 23.09
N MET A 355 15.71 23.69 23.91
CA MET A 355 16.03 24.66 24.95
C MET A 355 16.37 26.03 24.35
N VAL A 356 17.20 26.06 23.30
CA VAL A 356 17.56 27.29 22.57
C VAL A 356 16.32 27.93 21.94
N LEU A 357 15.47 27.14 21.27
CA LEU A 357 14.26 27.66 20.63
C LEU A 357 13.27 28.25 21.65
N LYS A 358 13.09 27.61 22.82
CA LYS A 358 12.25 28.15 23.89
C LYS A 358 12.79 29.47 24.45
N GLU A 359 14.11 29.56 24.62
CA GLU A 359 14.78 30.79 25.06
C GLU A 359 14.62 31.93 24.04
N GLN A 360 14.78 31.62 22.74
CA GLN A 360 14.55 32.59 21.65
C GLN A 360 13.10 33.09 21.61
N CYS A 361 12.11 32.21 21.80
CA CYS A 361 10.71 32.61 21.92
C CYS A 361 10.48 33.57 23.09
N TYR A 362 11.04 33.27 24.27
CA TYR A 362 10.90 34.11 25.45
C TYR A 362 11.51 35.51 25.24
N LEU A 363 12.69 35.58 24.61
CA LEU A 363 13.34 36.85 24.27
C LEU A 363 12.50 37.69 23.30
N ILE A 364 11.93 37.06 22.27
CA ILE A 364 11.07 37.76 21.29
C ILE A 364 9.74 38.21 21.93
N GLU A 365 9.17 37.42 22.83
CA GLU A 365 7.98 37.83 23.58
C GLU A 365 8.26 39.05 24.46
N SER A 366 9.42 39.10 25.11
CA SER A 366 9.86 40.28 25.89
C SER A 366 10.08 41.50 25.00
N THR A 367 10.72 41.36 23.84
CA THR A 367 10.97 42.49 22.93
C THR A 367 9.67 43.02 22.32
N ILE A 368 8.70 42.14 22.02
CA ILE A 368 7.35 42.55 21.61
C ILE A 368 6.67 43.38 22.71
N GLN A 369 6.80 43.00 23.99
CA GLN A 369 6.23 43.79 25.08
C GLN A 369 6.87 45.17 25.20
N ASP A 370 8.18 45.29 24.98
CA ASP A 370 8.87 46.58 25.02
C ASP A 370 8.55 47.45 23.79
N TYR A 371 8.41 46.87 22.60
CA TYR A 371 7.99 47.60 21.40
C TYR A 371 6.52 48.04 21.47
N LYS A 372 5.65 47.30 22.18
CA LYS A 372 4.29 47.75 22.50
C LYS A 372 4.30 49.01 23.37
N LYS A 373 5.20 49.10 24.35
CA LYS A 373 5.37 50.33 25.16
C LYS A 373 5.87 51.52 24.32
N GLN A 374 6.74 51.25 23.34
CA GLN A 374 7.33 52.25 22.45
C GLN A 374 6.47 52.60 21.21
N ARG A 375 5.27 51.99 21.06
CA ARG A 375 4.32 52.20 19.94
C ARG A 375 4.92 51.93 18.54
N ARG A 376 5.89 51.03 18.41
CA ARG A 376 6.49 50.62 17.13
C ARG A 376 5.69 49.48 16.49
N LEU A 377 4.58 49.81 15.84
CA LEU A 377 3.60 48.81 15.36
C LEU A 377 4.10 47.95 14.18
N GLU A 378 4.96 48.48 13.32
CA GLU A 378 5.47 47.75 12.15
C GLU A 378 6.44 46.62 12.55
N GLU A 379 7.33 46.89 13.52
CA GLU A 379 8.29 45.90 14.05
C GLU A 379 7.58 44.79 14.85
N ILE A 380 6.41 45.07 15.43
CA ILE A 380 5.61 44.07 16.13
C ILE A 380 5.02 43.03 15.15
N VAL A 381 4.64 43.46 13.93
CA VAL A 381 4.09 42.54 12.92
C VAL A 381 5.16 41.55 12.45
N THR A 382 6.38 42.02 12.21
CA THR A 382 7.49 41.15 11.80
C THR A 382 7.93 40.21 12.91
N LEU A 383 8.01 40.68 14.15
CA LEU A 383 8.35 39.84 15.31
C LEU A 383 7.29 38.77 15.61
N ASN A 384 6.00 39.07 15.45
CA ASN A 384 4.94 38.06 15.60
C ASN A 384 5.06 36.94 14.56
N LYS A 385 5.40 37.27 13.32
CA LYS A 385 5.62 36.26 12.27
C LYS A 385 6.82 35.35 12.61
N ASN A 386 7.91 35.93 13.09
CA ASN A 386 9.08 35.17 13.54
C ASN A 386 8.74 34.25 14.73
N LEU A 387 7.90 34.73 15.65
CA LEU A 387 7.46 33.97 16.81
C LEU A 387 6.55 32.79 16.41
N GLU A 388 5.67 32.95 15.42
CA GLU A 388 4.88 31.84 14.86
C GLU A 388 5.77 30.78 14.21
N GLU A 389 6.80 31.17 13.46
CA GLU A 389 7.76 30.26 12.84
C GLU A 389 8.55 29.45 13.88
N LEU A 390 9.04 30.13 14.93
CA LEU A 390 9.74 29.48 16.04
C LEU A 390 8.83 28.52 16.82
N ARG A 391 7.57 28.90 17.10
CA ARG A 391 6.60 28.01 17.74
C ARG A 391 6.27 26.78 16.89
N SER A 392 6.14 26.93 15.58
CA SER A 392 5.96 25.81 14.65
C SER A 392 7.15 24.86 14.69
N ARG A 393 8.38 25.42 14.72
CA ARG A 393 9.60 24.61 14.85
C ARG A 393 9.69 23.89 16.18
N ILE A 394 9.32 24.54 17.30
CA ILE A 394 9.24 23.92 18.63
C ILE A 394 8.27 22.74 18.61
N HIS A 395 7.08 22.90 18.02
CA HIS A 395 6.09 21.83 17.93
C HIS A 395 6.62 20.64 17.09
N ALA A 396 7.31 20.91 15.98
CA ALA A 396 7.94 19.88 15.16
C ALA A 396 9.05 19.12 15.93
N VAL A 397 9.87 19.82 16.72
CA VAL A 397 10.93 19.21 17.53
C VAL A 397 10.35 18.43 18.72
N GLN A 398 9.31 18.93 19.39
CA GLN A 398 8.59 18.20 20.45
C GLN A 398 7.91 16.93 19.91
N SER A 399 7.28 17.01 18.73
CA SER A 399 6.67 15.84 18.09
C SER A 399 7.71 14.77 17.72
N LYS A 400 8.96 15.15 17.43
CA LYS A 400 10.07 14.21 17.19
C LYS A 400 10.58 13.58 18.48
N LEU A 401 10.60 14.33 19.59
CA LEU A 401 11.04 13.85 20.90
C LEU A 401 10.00 12.95 21.60
N GLY A 402 8.70 13.16 21.38
CA GLY A 402 7.63 12.37 22.02
C GLY A 402 7.75 12.35 23.54
N ASP A 403 7.69 11.16 24.14
CA ASP A 403 7.82 10.94 25.60
C ASP A 403 9.21 11.31 26.17
N ASN A 404 10.20 11.60 25.32
CA ASN A 404 11.53 12.06 25.72
C ASN A 404 11.65 13.60 25.78
N GLY A 405 10.56 14.33 25.57
CA GLY A 405 10.49 15.79 25.76
C GLY A 405 10.66 16.20 27.23
N PHE A 406 11.00 17.47 27.46
CA PHE A 406 10.90 18.05 28.80
C PHE A 406 9.41 18.20 29.13
N ASN A 407 8.94 17.55 30.21
CA ASN A 407 7.66 17.88 30.83
C ASN A 407 7.66 19.32 31.33
#